data_AF-E7RZI7-F1
#
_entry.id   AF-E7RZI7-F1
#
_cell.length_a   1.000
_cell.length_b   1.000
_cell.length_c   1.000
_cell.angle_alpha   90.00
_cell.angle_beta   90.00
_cell.angle_gamma   90.00
#
_symmetry.space_group_name_H-M   'P 1'
#
loop_
_entity.id
_entity.type
_entity.pdbx_description
1 polymer ?
#
loop_
_entity_poly.entity_id
_entity_poly.type
_entity_poly.pdbx_seq_one_letter_code
_entity_poly.pdbx_strand_id
1 'polypeptide(L)'
;MLALKLAEKAGIPAAPARIVLLGETPIAVIRRFDRGADDTRIPYQSAATLLQTSREEDRSYTELVDAMHTHAKNPTADIQQLWRRILFNLLITNVDDHLQNHGFLHVDNGHWRLAPAFDINPFPDRERESKTWLSEEDDPITDIHMLMARAAWFSLNEQQARQILGEVHQAVRQWKRLRSVPKSASGLLSWVIFLQHSSTSRWKPPPHCWADPTAAVPPAAYPAGPRPTSPARGGPIPSGPDRR
;
A
#
# COMPACT_ATOMS: atom_id res chain seq x y z
N MET A 1 13.75 -5.59 -1.85
CA MET A 1 13.55 -6.73 -0.91
C MET A 1 13.40 -6.30 0.55
N LEU A 2 14.25 -5.42 1.09
CA LEU A 2 14.11 -4.96 2.48
C LEU A 2 12.73 -4.35 2.77
N ALA A 3 12.23 -3.50 1.87
CA ALA A 3 10.93 -2.84 2.03
C ALA A 3 9.75 -3.82 2.11
N LEU A 4 9.69 -4.82 1.22
CA LEU A 4 8.65 -5.87 1.27
C LEU A 4 8.72 -6.71 2.56
N LYS A 5 9.93 -7.06 3.04
CA LYS A 5 10.09 -7.74 4.34
C LYS A 5 9.63 -6.87 5.51
N LEU A 6 9.89 -5.56 5.44
CA LEU A 6 9.42 -4.60 6.44
C LEU A 6 7.89 -4.48 6.41
N ALA A 7 7.27 -4.48 5.22
CA ALA A 7 5.82 -4.47 5.07
C ALA A 7 5.20 -5.70 5.74
N GLU A 8 5.73 -6.91 5.49
CA GLU A 8 5.27 -8.13 6.16
C GLU A 8 5.38 -8.03 7.69
N LYS A 9 6.51 -7.52 8.21
CA LYS A 9 6.71 -7.29 9.64
C LYS A 9 5.79 -6.21 10.21
N ALA A 10 5.39 -5.25 9.39
CA ALA A 10 4.41 -4.23 9.71
C ALA A 10 2.97 -4.74 9.59
N GLY A 11 2.75 -6.05 9.38
CA GLY A 11 1.43 -6.66 9.24
C GLY A 11 0.74 -6.35 7.92
N ILE A 12 1.48 -5.96 6.88
CA ILE A 12 0.96 -5.75 5.52
C ILE A 12 1.24 -7.01 4.71
N PRO A 13 0.21 -7.73 4.21
CA PRO A 13 0.42 -8.80 3.25
C PRO A 13 1.17 -8.25 2.04
N ALA A 14 2.35 -8.77 1.75
CA ALA A 14 3.20 -8.33 0.65
C ALA A 14 3.48 -9.47 -0.33
N ALA A 15 3.80 -9.12 -1.57
CA ALA A 15 4.18 -10.08 -2.59
C ALA A 15 5.47 -10.82 -2.17
N PRO A 16 5.48 -12.17 -2.13
CA PRO A 16 6.67 -12.92 -1.75
C PRO A 16 7.83 -12.58 -2.68
N ALA A 17 8.98 -12.21 -2.13
CA ALA A 17 10.13 -11.77 -2.92
C ALA A 17 11.44 -12.31 -2.37
N ARG A 18 12.39 -12.57 -3.28
CA ARG A 18 13.75 -12.99 -2.96
C ARG A 18 14.76 -12.33 -3.89
N ILE A 19 16.02 -12.27 -3.45
CA ILE A 19 17.14 -11.91 -4.32
C ILE A 19 17.74 -13.19 -4.87
N VAL A 20 18.00 -13.19 -6.18
CA VAL A 20 18.75 -14.23 -6.89
C VAL A 20 19.98 -13.57 -7.49
N LEU A 21 21.10 -14.27 -7.50
CA LEU A 21 22.30 -13.83 -8.20
C LEU A 21 22.30 -14.41 -9.61
N LEU A 22 22.39 -13.55 -10.63
CA LEU A 22 22.68 -13.94 -12.00
C LEU A 22 24.12 -13.52 -12.30
N GLY A 23 25.04 -14.48 -12.20
CA GLY A 23 26.46 -14.17 -12.04
C GLY A 23 26.67 -13.37 -10.75
N GLU A 24 27.24 -12.18 -10.85
CA GLU A 24 27.44 -11.26 -9.72
C GLU A 24 26.30 -10.24 -9.57
N THR A 25 25.36 -10.17 -10.52
CA THR A 25 24.27 -9.19 -10.49
C THR A 25 23.13 -9.67 -9.58
N PRO A 26 22.79 -8.92 -8.50
CA PRO A 26 21.63 -9.23 -7.69
C PRO A 26 20.35 -8.81 -8.41
N ILE A 27 19.44 -9.77 -8.58
CA ILE A 27 18.14 -9.58 -9.21
C ILE A 27 17.05 -9.79 -8.16
N ALA A 28 16.12 -8.84 -8.06
CA ALA A 28 14.91 -9.01 -7.28
C ALA A 28 13.90 -9.86 -8.07
N VAL A 29 13.39 -10.90 -7.43
CA VAL A 29 12.45 -11.83 -8.01
C VAL A 29 11.21 -11.85 -7.14
N ILE A 30 10.07 -11.44 -7.70
CA ILE A 30 8.81 -11.25 -6.99
C ILE A 30 7.81 -12.30 -7.52
N ARG A 31 7.21 -13.06 -6.61
CA ARG A 31 6.17 -14.03 -6.97
C ARG A 31 4.90 -13.28 -7.34
N ARG A 32 4.33 -13.65 -8.48
CA ARG A 32 3.00 -13.21 -8.88
C ARG A 32 1.95 -13.70 -7.90
N PHE A 33 1.15 -12.78 -7.38
CA PHE A 33 0.04 -13.06 -6.46
C PHE A 33 -1.30 -13.30 -7.19
N ASP A 34 -1.36 -13.04 -8.50
CA ASP A 34 -2.52 -13.28 -9.37
C ASP A 34 -2.51 -14.69 -10.00
N ARG A 35 -1.85 -15.63 -9.31
CA ARG A 35 -1.70 -17.03 -9.72
C ARG A 35 -2.12 -17.97 -8.58
N GLY A 36 -3.05 -18.86 -8.88
CA GLY A 36 -3.48 -19.94 -8.00
C GLY A 36 -2.42 -21.03 -7.82
N ALA A 37 -2.69 -21.99 -6.94
CA ALA A 37 -1.76 -23.08 -6.65
C ALA A 37 -1.47 -23.99 -7.86
N ASP A 38 -2.43 -24.07 -8.78
CA ASP A 38 -2.42 -24.80 -10.05
C ASP A 38 -2.07 -23.90 -11.25
N ASP A 39 -1.47 -22.73 -11.02
CA ASP A 39 -1.15 -21.70 -12.01
C ASP A 39 -2.38 -21.08 -12.70
N THR A 40 -3.59 -21.33 -12.19
CA THR A 40 -4.80 -20.63 -12.65
C THR A 40 -4.65 -19.13 -12.48
N ARG A 41 -5.14 -18.36 -13.46
CA ARG A 41 -5.10 -16.90 -13.41
C ARG A 41 -6.23 -16.39 -12.52
N ILE A 42 -5.88 -15.58 -11.54
CA ILE A 42 -6.86 -14.83 -10.74
C ILE A 42 -7.01 -13.47 -11.42
N PRO A 43 -8.23 -13.02 -11.78
CA PRO A 43 -8.41 -11.70 -12.35
C PRO A 43 -7.86 -10.61 -11.43
N TYR A 44 -7.15 -9.66 -12.04
CA TYR A 44 -6.47 -8.57 -11.36
C TYR A 44 -6.85 -7.24 -12.01
N GLN A 45 -7.01 -6.21 -11.19
CA GLN A 45 -7.10 -4.83 -11.66
C GLN A 45 -6.39 -3.87 -10.69
N SER A 46 -5.93 -2.73 -11.19
CA SER A 46 -5.37 -1.68 -10.33
C SER A 46 -6.48 -0.80 -9.74
N ALA A 47 -6.16 -0.02 -8.70
CA ALA A 47 -7.05 1.00 -8.17
C ALA A 47 -7.37 2.06 -9.23
N ALA A 48 -6.41 2.39 -10.09
CA ALA A 48 -6.65 3.32 -11.21
C ALA A 48 -7.71 2.78 -12.17
N THR A 49 -7.66 1.48 -12.49
CA THR A 49 -8.69 0.82 -13.31
C THR A 49 -10.04 0.77 -12.60
N LEU A 50 -10.05 0.50 -11.29
CA LEU A 50 -11.26 0.49 -10.47
C LEU A 50 -11.94 1.88 -10.46
N LEU A 51 -11.16 2.95 -10.37
CA LEU A 51 -11.62 4.34 -10.38
C LEU A 51 -11.78 4.95 -11.78
N GLN A 52 -11.47 4.18 -12.83
CA GLN A 52 -11.53 4.61 -14.23
C GLN A 52 -10.75 5.91 -14.51
N THR A 53 -9.55 6.01 -13.94
CA THR A 53 -8.70 7.21 -13.99
C THR A 53 -7.35 6.91 -14.65
N SER A 54 -6.70 7.93 -15.19
CA SER A 54 -5.37 7.82 -15.80
C SER A 54 -4.25 8.11 -14.78
N ARG A 55 -2.99 8.20 -15.23
CA ARG A 55 -1.85 8.54 -14.36
C ARG A 55 -1.67 10.04 -14.17
N GLU A 56 -2.29 10.82 -15.03
CA GLU A 56 -2.15 12.27 -15.11
C GLU A 56 -3.18 12.99 -14.25
N GLU A 57 -4.19 12.27 -13.74
CA GLU A 57 -5.22 12.81 -12.86
C GLU A 57 -4.81 12.68 -11.40
N ASP A 58 -4.91 13.78 -10.66
CA ASP A 58 -4.82 13.76 -9.21
C ASP A 58 -6.09 13.14 -8.63
N ARG A 59 -5.91 12.09 -7.82
CA ARG A 59 -6.98 11.35 -7.15
C ARG A 59 -6.60 11.07 -5.72
N SER A 60 -7.60 10.73 -4.92
CA SER A 60 -7.45 10.59 -3.49
C SER A 60 -7.73 9.17 -2.98
N TYR A 61 -7.22 8.88 -1.78
CA TYR A 61 -7.47 7.61 -1.12
C TYR A 61 -8.92 7.45 -0.65
N THR A 62 -9.63 8.52 -0.32
CA THR A 62 -11.08 8.48 0.04
C THR A 62 -11.95 8.01 -1.12
N GLU A 63 -11.65 8.42 -2.35
CA GLU A 63 -12.34 7.90 -3.54
C GLU A 63 -12.12 6.38 -3.70
N LEU A 64 -10.90 5.91 -3.40
CA LEU A 64 -10.62 4.48 -3.38
C LEU A 64 -11.39 3.76 -2.26
N VAL A 65 -11.51 4.38 -1.08
CA VAL A 65 -12.32 3.86 0.04
C VAL A 65 -13.79 3.70 -0.37
N ASP A 66 -14.37 4.68 -1.07
CA ASP A 66 -15.74 4.61 -1.56
C ASP A 66 -15.94 3.47 -2.58
N ALA A 67 -14.99 3.30 -3.51
CA ALA A 67 -15.01 2.17 -4.43
C ALA A 67 -14.88 0.83 -3.69
N MET A 68 -14.05 0.76 -2.65
CA MET A 68 -13.89 -0.44 -1.82
C MET A 68 -15.15 -0.76 -1.02
N HIS A 69 -15.88 0.23 -0.52
CA HIS A 69 -17.17 0.00 0.13
C HIS A 69 -18.18 -0.69 -0.79
N THR A 70 -18.12 -0.40 -2.09
CA THR A 70 -19.03 -0.97 -3.10
C THR A 70 -18.59 -2.35 -3.59
N HIS A 71 -17.29 -2.54 -3.80
CA HIS A 71 -16.77 -3.68 -4.56
C HIS A 71 -15.96 -4.70 -3.74
N ALA A 72 -15.51 -4.35 -2.53
CA ALA A 72 -14.71 -5.26 -1.72
C ALA A 72 -15.57 -6.35 -1.08
N LYS A 73 -15.05 -7.58 -1.03
CA LYS A 73 -15.70 -8.71 -0.34
C LYS A 73 -15.79 -8.48 1.17
N ASN A 74 -14.77 -7.81 1.75
CA ASN A 74 -14.73 -7.42 3.16
C ASN A 74 -14.20 -5.98 3.25
N PRO A 75 -15.06 -4.97 3.04
CA PRO A 75 -14.64 -3.59 2.89
C PRO A 75 -13.91 -3.06 4.12
N THR A 76 -14.43 -3.32 5.33
CA THR A 76 -13.79 -2.84 6.56
C THR A 76 -12.35 -3.35 6.70
N ALA A 77 -12.12 -4.65 6.50
CA ALA A 77 -10.77 -5.21 6.65
C ALA A 77 -9.80 -4.69 5.58
N ASP A 78 -10.26 -4.62 4.32
CA ASP A 78 -9.42 -4.17 3.21
C ASP A 78 -9.11 -2.65 3.31
N ILE A 79 -10.09 -1.83 3.72
CA ILE A 79 -9.91 -0.39 3.93
C ILE A 79 -8.95 -0.11 5.10
N GLN A 80 -9.07 -0.85 6.20
CA GLN A 80 -8.10 -0.75 7.30
C GLN A 80 -6.69 -1.17 6.85
N GLN A 81 -6.58 -2.14 5.94
CA GLN A 81 -5.29 -2.50 5.34
C GLN A 81 -4.75 -1.42 4.40
N LEU A 82 -5.60 -0.75 3.64
CA LEU A 82 -5.21 0.39 2.82
C LEU A 82 -4.58 1.48 3.71
N TRP A 83 -5.22 1.84 4.83
CA TRP A 83 -4.65 2.82 5.77
C TRP A 83 -3.30 2.38 6.34
N ARG A 84 -3.16 1.12 6.73
CA ARG A 84 -1.88 0.55 7.20
C ARG A 84 -0.78 0.70 6.14
N ARG A 85 -1.10 0.50 4.85
CA ARG A 85 -0.16 0.67 3.73
C ARG A 85 0.23 2.13 3.52
N ILE A 86 -0.74 3.04 3.57
CA ILE A 86 -0.50 4.48 3.44
C ILE A 86 0.46 4.94 4.54
N LEU A 87 0.17 4.57 5.79
CA LEU A 87 1.04 4.88 6.91
C LEU A 87 2.44 4.30 6.75
N PHE A 88 2.56 3.05 6.28
CA PHE A 88 3.85 2.43 6.05
C PHE A 88 4.64 3.16 4.96
N ASN A 89 4.00 3.50 3.83
CA ASN A 89 4.61 4.29 2.75
C ASN A 89 5.14 5.62 3.28
N LEU A 90 4.34 6.32 4.07
CA LEU A 90 4.75 7.56 4.74
C LEU A 90 6.02 7.35 5.57
N LEU A 91 6.02 6.37 6.48
CA LEU A 91 7.13 6.13 7.41
C LEU A 91 8.43 5.69 6.73
N ILE A 92 8.36 5.08 5.55
CA ILE A 92 9.56 4.71 4.78
C ILE A 92 9.94 5.72 3.69
N THR A 93 9.16 6.80 3.54
CA THR A 93 9.30 7.77 2.45
C THR A 93 9.15 7.09 1.07
N ASN A 94 8.16 6.22 0.92
CA ASN A 94 7.76 5.72 -0.39
C ASN A 94 6.81 6.75 -1.02
N VAL A 95 7.34 7.54 -1.95
CA VAL A 95 6.64 8.64 -2.63
C VAL A 95 6.15 8.24 -4.02
N ASP A 96 6.11 6.95 -4.32
CA ASP A 96 5.66 6.39 -5.60
C ASP A 96 4.39 5.54 -5.38
N ASP A 97 3.46 6.04 -4.56
CA ASP A 97 2.27 5.32 -4.12
C ASP A 97 1.04 5.57 -5.00
N HIS A 98 1.25 5.72 -6.31
CA HIS A 98 0.19 5.91 -7.30
C HIS A 98 -0.87 4.81 -7.26
N LEU A 99 -2.07 5.12 -7.74
CA LEU A 99 -3.20 4.18 -7.83
C LEU A 99 -2.89 2.90 -8.64
N GLN A 100 -1.88 2.88 -9.51
CA GLN A 100 -1.47 1.67 -10.21
C GLN A 100 -0.71 0.67 -9.31
N ASN A 101 -0.13 1.16 -8.21
CA ASN A 101 0.62 0.36 -7.22
C ASN A 101 -0.30 -0.21 -6.12
N HIS A 102 -1.60 0.09 -6.20
CA HIS A 102 -2.64 -0.56 -5.42
C HIS A 102 -3.42 -1.52 -6.32
N GLY A 103 -3.41 -2.80 -5.97
CA GLY A 103 -4.02 -3.85 -6.78
C GLY A 103 -5.18 -4.52 -6.10
N PHE A 104 -6.08 -5.11 -6.88
CA PHE A 104 -7.23 -5.88 -6.41
C PHE A 104 -7.29 -7.22 -7.13
N LEU A 105 -7.60 -8.28 -6.38
CA LEU A 105 -7.83 -9.62 -6.90
C LEU A 105 -9.30 -9.96 -6.82
N HIS A 106 -9.84 -10.53 -7.90
CA HIS A 106 -11.21 -11.03 -7.93
C HIS A 106 -11.35 -12.23 -6.99
N VAL A 107 -12.50 -12.33 -6.34
CA VAL A 107 -12.82 -13.43 -5.42
C VAL A 107 -13.98 -14.24 -5.96
N ASP A 108 -15.18 -13.68 -5.92
CA ASP A 108 -16.43 -14.30 -6.36
C ASP A 108 -17.49 -13.22 -6.58
N ASN A 109 -18.51 -13.51 -7.40
CA ASN A 109 -19.71 -12.67 -7.54
C ASN A 109 -19.43 -11.16 -7.79
N GLY A 110 -18.36 -10.86 -8.53
CA GLY A 110 -17.95 -9.47 -8.81
C GLY A 110 -17.26 -8.75 -7.65
N HIS A 111 -17.05 -9.42 -6.52
CA HIS A 111 -16.32 -8.86 -5.38
C HIS A 111 -14.80 -9.04 -5.55
N TRP A 112 -14.09 -8.06 -5.00
CA TRP A 112 -12.64 -7.96 -5.04
C TRP A 112 -12.06 -7.96 -3.63
N ARG A 113 -10.75 -8.23 -3.51
CA ARG A 113 -9.99 -8.00 -2.29
C ARG A 113 -8.70 -7.27 -2.62
N LEU A 114 -8.22 -6.47 -1.67
CA LEU A 114 -6.94 -5.78 -1.82
C LEU A 114 -5.81 -6.81 -2.01
N ALA A 115 -5.10 -6.73 -3.13
CA ALA A 115 -4.00 -7.62 -3.47
C ALA A 115 -2.81 -7.42 -2.51
N PRO A 116 -1.93 -8.42 -2.32
CA PRO A 116 -0.69 -8.22 -1.57
C PRO A 116 0.09 -6.99 -2.06
N ALA A 117 0.68 -6.22 -1.16
CA ALA A 117 1.44 -5.04 -1.51
C ALA A 117 2.68 -5.39 -2.34
N PHE A 118 2.95 -4.59 -3.36
CA PHE A 118 4.07 -4.75 -4.29
C PHE A 118 4.61 -3.36 -4.66
N ASP A 119 5.73 -3.32 -5.38
CA ASP A 119 6.38 -2.08 -5.82
C ASP A 119 6.58 -1.04 -4.70
N ILE A 120 7.04 -1.52 -3.55
CA ILE A 120 7.36 -0.69 -2.39
C ILE A 120 8.85 -0.34 -2.44
N ASN A 121 9.16 0.93 -2.65
CA ASN A 121 10.53 1.43 -2.70
C ASN A 121 10.68 2.70 -1.85
N PRO A 122 11.59 2.73 -0.86
CA PRO A 122 11.81 3.93 -0.08
C PRO A 122 12.72 4.93 -0.82
N PHE A 123 12.39 6.21 -0.74
CA PHE A 123 13.12 7.33 -1.35
C PHE A 123 13.62 8.29 -0.26
N PRO A 124 14.74 7.99 0.42
CA PRO A 124 15.18 8.75 1.60
C PRO A 124 15.59 10.19 1.27
N ASP A 125 15.96 10.43 0.02
CA ASP A 125 16.47 11.72 -0.46
C ASP A 125 15.35 12.61 -1.03
N ARG A 126 14.09 12.17 -0.95
CA ARG A 126 12.92 12.94 -1.39
C ARG A 126 12.15 13.48 -0.19
N GLU A 127 11.43 14.57 -0.43
CA GLU A 127 10.42 15.05 0.51
C GLU A 127 9.33 14.00 0.69
N ARG A 128 8.81 13.91 1.91
CA ARG A 128 7.77 12.96 2.25
C ARG A 128 6.45 13.53 1.76
N GLU A 129 6.09 13.18 0.54
CA GLU A 129 4.86 13.60 -0.09
C GLU A 129 4.31 12.41 -0.89
N SER A 130 3.08 11.98 -0.59
CA SER A 130 2.42 10.95 -1.39
C SER A 130 2.06 11.47 -2.77
N LYS A 131 1.96 10.56 -3.74
CA LYS A 131 1.44 10.88 -5.08
C LYS A 131 -0.07 10.89 -5.11
N THR A 132 -0.71 10.03 -4.32
CA THR A 132 -2.17 10.02 -4.15
C THR A 132 -2.52 10.88 -2.94
N TRP A 133 -3.49 11.78 -3.10
CA TRP A 133 -3.93 12.67 -2.03
C TRP A 133 -4.65 11.88 -0.94
N LEU A 134 -4.72 12.45 0.28
CA LEU A 134 -5.46 11.78 1.34
C LEU A 134 -6.97 11.79 1.06
N SER A 135 -7.49 12.96 0.67
CA SER A 135 -8.87 13.16 0.24
C SER A 135 -8.99 14.21 -0.85
N GLU A 136 -10.19 14.42 -1.35
CA GLU A 136 -10.53 15.46 -2.32
C GLU A 136 -10.39 16.88 -1.74
N GLU A 137 -10.43 17.00 -0.40
CA GLU A 137 -10.32 18.27 0.33
C GLU A 137 -8.94 18.46 0.98
N ASP A 138 -8.13 17.39 1.03
CA ASP A 138 -6.79 17.41 1.60
C ASP A 138 -5.73 17.37 0.49
N ASP A 139 -4.51 17.77 0.83
CA ASP A 139 -3.34 17.71 -0.04
C ASP A 139 -2.71 16.29 -0.07
N PRO A 140 -1.59 16.10 -0.80
CA PRO A 140 -0.68 14.99 -0.55
C PRO A 140 -0.33 14.79 0.93
N ILE A 141 -0.16 13.53 1.32
CA ILE A 141 0.15 13.14 2.69
C ILE A 141 1.62 13.44 2.99
N THR A 142 1.84 14.33 3.95
CA THR A 142 3.19 14.76 4.35
C THR A 142 3.56 14.36 5.77
N ASP A 143 2.57 14.16 6.65
CA ASP A 143 2.81 13.79 8.04
C ASP A 143 1.78 12.83 8.64
N ILE A 144 2.12 12.30 9.83
CA ILE A 144 1.35 11.27 10.52
C ILE A 144 0.05 11.85 11.10
N HIS A 145 0.05 13.11 11.53
CA HIS A 145 -1.11 13.74 12.16
C HIS A 145 -2.25 13.90 11.17
N MET A 146 -1.94 14.23 9.92
CA MET A 146 -2.92 14.25 8.83
C MET A 146 -3.61 12.89 8.66
N LEU A 147 -2.86 11.79 8.65
CA LEU A 147 -3.43 10.43 8.58
C LEU A 147 -4.26 10.05 9.80
N MET A 148 -3.80 10.44 11.00
CA MET A 148 -4.52 10.17 12.24
C MET A 148 -5.85 10.94 12.30
N ALA A 149 -5.88 12.19 11.82
CA ALA A 149 -7.09 13.01 11.77
C ALA A 149 -8.16 12.46 10.81
N ARG A 150 -7.75 11.66 9.82
CA ARG A 150 -8.65 11.03 8.83
C ARG A 150 -8.86 9.53 9.02
N ALA A 151 -8.33 8.93 10.10
CA ALA A 151 -8.41 7.48 10.32
C ALA A 151 -9.85 6.93 10.31
N ALA A 152 -10.83 7.73 10.74
CA ALA A 152 -12.25 7.35 10.72
C ALA A 152 -12.81 7.08 9.31
N TRP A 153 -12.29 7.75 8.27
CA TRP A 153 -12.65 7.47 6.88
C TRP A 153 -12.20 6.08 6.46
N PHE A 154 -11.12 5.57 7.07
CA PHE A 154 -10.60 4.23 6.84
C PHE A 154 -11.16 3.17 7.80
N SER A 155 -12.38 3.41 8.33
CA SER A 155 -13.04 2.48 9.26
C SER A 155 -12.22 2.16 10.51
N LEU A 156 -11.38 3.09 10.98
CA LEU A 156 -10.60 2.98 12.21
C LEU A 156 -11.09 3.98 13.25
N ASN A 157 -11.30 3.51 14.47
CA ASN A 157 -11.36 4.43 15.61
C ASN A 157 -9.93 4.85 16.03
N GLU A 158 -9.84 5.85 16.91
CA GLU A 158 -8.56 6.40 17.35
C GLU A 158 -7.64 5.35 18.01
N GLN A 159 -8.20 4.45 18.83
CA GLN A 159 -7.44 3.40 19.49
C GLN A 159 -6.84 2.42 18.47
N GLN A 160 -7.62 2.00 17.47
CA GLN A 160 -7.17 1.12 16.40
C GLN A 160 -6.08 1.80 15.55
N ALA A 161 -6.26 3.07 15.19
CA ALA A 161 -5.28 3.83 14.43
C ALA A 161 -3.94 3.96 15.19
N ARG A 162 -4.00 4.29 16.49
CA ARG A 162 -2.81 4.34 17.37
C ARG A 162 -2.13 2.98 17.50
N GLN A 163 -2.90 1.91 17.61
CA GLN A 163 -2.36 0.55 17.68
C GLN A 163 -1.60 0.19 16.38
N ILE A 164 -2.23 0.38 15.23
CA ILE A 164 -1.59 0.12 13.93
C ILE A 164 -0.35 0.99 13.76
N LEU A 165 -0.41 2.27 14.17
CA LEU A 165 0.75 3.16 14.16
C LEU A 165 1.92 2.59 14.97
N GLY A 166 1.66 2.11 16.18
CA GLY A 166 2.66 1.45 17.02
C GLY A 166 3.27 0.22 16.33
N GLU A 167 2.45 -0.64 15.75
CA GLU A 167 2.89 -1.86 15.05
C GLU A 167 3.78 -1.55 13.84
N VAL A 168 3.34 -0.63 12.97
CA VAL A 168 4.08 -0.24 11.76
C VAL A 168 5.39 0.45 12.13
N HIS A 169 5.35 1.39 13.08
CA HIS A 169 6.54 2.07 13.57
C HIS A 169 7.56 1.08 14.15
N GLN A 170 7.11 0.16 15.01
CA GLN A 170 7.98 -0.88 15.57
C GLN A 170 8.64 -1.73 14.48
N ALA A 171 7.91 -2.12 13.44
CA ALA A 171 8.44 -2.87 12.31
C ALA A 171 9.52 -2.07 11.55
N VAL A 172 9.23 -0.81 11.19
CA VAL A 172 10.17 0.08 10.49
C VAL A 172 11.45 0.28 11.29
N ARG A 173 11.36 0.41 12.63
CA ARG A 173 12.55 0.53 13.50
C ARG A 173 13.50 -0.67 13.43
N GLN A 174 13.01 -1.85 13.02
CA GLN A 174 13.83 -3.06 12.93
C GLN A 174 14.62 -3.18 11.62
N TRP A 175 14.55 -2.21 10.70
CA TRP A 175 15.13 -2.32 9.36
C TRP A 175 16.60 -2.74 9.34
N LYS A 176 17.42 -2.27 10.30
CA LYS A 176 18.84 -2.65 10.40
C LYS A 176 19.02 -4.15 10.62
N ARG A 177 18.15 -4.77 11.42
CA ARG A 177 18.18 -6.22 11.70
C ARG A 177 17.76 -7.05 10.49
N LEU A 178 16.91 -6.50 9.63
CA LEU A 178 16.39 -7.18 8.44
C LEU A 178 17.29 -7.04 7.21
N ARG A 179 18.40 -6.31 7.31
CA ARG A 179 19.39 -6.17 6.25
C ARG A 179 20.17 -7.48 6.07
N SER A 180 19.60 -8.43 5.34
CA SER A 180 20.26 -9.68 4.95
C SER A 180 21.13 -9.49 3.71
N VAL A 181 22.39 -9.96 3.76
CA VAL A 181 23.28 -10.15 2.60
C VAL A 181 22.80 -11.39 1.80
N PRO A 182 22.77 -11.39 0.46
CA PRO A 182 22.33 -12.55 -0.31
C PRO A 182 23.22 -13.77 -0.07
N LYS A 183 22.62 -14.94 0.15
CA LYS A 183 23.29 -16.25 0.03
C LYS A 183 22.87 -16.88 -1.31
N SER A 184 23.80 -17.59 -1.95
CA SER A 184 23.69 -18.07 -3.35
C SER A 184 22.43 -18.92 -3.60
N ALA A 185 21.96 -18.91 -4.85
CA ALA A 185 20.66 -19.45 -5.24
C ALA A 185 20.78 -20.81 -5.96
N SER A 186 19.95 -21.77 -5.53
CA SER A 186 19.58 -22.96 -6.30
C SER A 186 18.05 -23.12 -6.26
N GLY A 187 17.40 -23.23 -7.42
CA GLY A 187 15.95 -23.45 -7.56
C GLY A 187 15.22 -22.27 -8.22
N LEU A 188 14.96 -22.36 -9.53
CA LEU A 188 14.17 -21.40 -10.32
C LEU A 188 13.27 -22.15 -11.29
N LEU A 189 12.03 -22.46 -10.88
CA LEU A 189 10.91 -22.73 -11.76
C LEU A 189 9.67 -22.01 -11.18
N SER A 190 8.97 -21.22 -12.01
CA SER A 190 7.79 -20.34 -11.75
C SER A 190 7.99 -18.87 -11.29
N TRP A 191 9.18 -18.27 -11.39
CA TRP A 191 9.39 -16.89 -10.92
C TRP A 191 9.53 -15.85 -12.04
N VAL A 192 8.75 -14.76 -11.98
CA VAL A 192 8.87 -13.58 -12.87
C VAL A 192 9.88 -12.60 -12.27
N ILE A 193 10.80 -12.12 -13.10
CA ILE A 193 11.88 -11.21 -12.72
C ILE A 193 11.39 -9.77 -12.88
N PHE A 194 11.48 -8.95 -11.82
CA PHE A 194 11.29 -7.51 -11.91
C PHE A 194 12.60 -6.81 -11.54
N LEU A 195 13.23 -6.18 -12.52
CA LEU A 195 14.48 -5.45 -12.34
C LEU A 195 14.16 -4.02 -11.89
N GLN A 196 14.20 -3.77 -10.59
CA GLN A 196 14.26 -2.41 -10.06
C GLN A 196 15.68 -2.17 -9.53
N HIS A 197 16.45 -1.42 -10.30
CA HIS A 197 17.77 -0.93 -9.90
C HIS A 197 17.57 0.31 -9.03
N SER A 198 17.54 0.15 -7.71
CA SER A 198 17.71 1.29 -6.81
C SER A 198 18.32 0.90 -5.46
N SER A 199 19.24 1.77 -5.04
CA SER A 199 20.14 1.74 -3.89
C SER A 199 19.45 1.48 -2.53
N THR A 200 19.02 0.24 -2.26
CA THR A 200 18.59 -0.13 -0.89
C THR A 200 19.75 -0.26 0.10
N SER A 201 21.00 -0.27 -0.37
CA SER A 201 22.19 -0.47 0.48
C SER A 201 22.49 0.71 1.41
N ARG A 202 21.96 1.91 1.09
CA ARG A 202 22.17 3.16 1.84
C ARG A 202 20.93 3.74 2.51
N TRP A 203 19.74 3.16 2.31
CA TRP A 203 18.52 3.68 2.92
C TRP A 203 18.61 3.69 4.46
N LYS A 204 18.34 4.84 5.06
CA LYS A 204 18.10 5.05 6.49
C LYS A 204 16.74 5.74 6.60
N PRO A 205 15.80 5.26 7.44
CA PRO A 205 14.57 5.98 7.66
C PRO A 205 14.88 7.33 8.37
N PRO A 206 14.12 8.39 8.05
CA PRO A 206 14.33 9.72 8.60
C PRO A 206 14.40 9.77 10.14
N PRO A 207 15.11 10.76 10.75
CA PRO A 207 15.25 10.92 12.21
C PRO A 207 13.92 10.93 12.97
N HIS A 208 12.88 11.51 12.38
CA HIS A 208 11.55 11.61 12.99
C HIS A 208 10.75 10.29 12.95
N CYS A 209 11.14 9.30 12.14
CA CYS A 209 10.61 7.93 12.24
C CYS A 209 11.08 7.19 13.50
N TRP A 210 11.88 7.84 14.35
CA TRP A 210 12.40 7.29 15.60
C TRP A 210 11.88 8.04 16.83
N ALA A 211 11.29 9.22 16.65
CA ALA A 211 10.57 9.91 17.71
C ALA A 211 9.28 9.12 18.00
N ASP A 212 8.84 9.11 19.26
CA ASP A 212 7.60 8.41 19.62
C ASP A 212 6.41 9.07 18.92
N PRO A 213 5.79 8.42 17.91
CA PRO A 213 4.69 9.03 17.17
C PRO A 213 3.39 9.03 17.99
N THR A 214 3.40 8.47 19.21
CA THR A 214 2.28 8.48 20.15
C THR A 214 2.32 9.62 21.15
N ALA A 215 3.40 10.41 21.18
CA ALA A 215 3.50 11.61 22.01
C ALA A 215 2.36 12.59 21.68
N ALA A 216 1.73 13.17 22.72
CA ALA A 216 0.53 13.99 22.59
C ALA A 216 0.72 15.18 21.64
N VAL A 217 -0.26 15.38 20.75
CA VAL A 217 -0.27 16.35 19.66
C VAL A 217 -1.11 17.57 20.06
N PRO A 218 -0.66 18.81 19.80
CA PRO A 218 -1.52 19.99 19.92
C PRO A 218 -2.62 19.94 18.84
N PRO A 219 -3.91 19.99 19.21
CA PRO A 219 -5.05 19.64 18.34
C PRO A 219 -5.46 20.69 17.29
N ALA A 220 -4.52 21.47 16.73
CA ALA A 220 -4.87 22.69 16.00
C ALA A 220 -4.77 22.65 14.46
N ALA A 221 -4.02 21.72 13.86
CA ALA A 221 -3.73 21.76 12.41
C ALA A 221 -4.75 21.02 11.53
N TYR A 222 -5.34 19.93 12.03
CA TYR A 222 -6.27 19.09 11.27
C TYR A 222 -7.51 18.80 12.12
N PRO A 223 -8.58 19.62 12.06
CA PRO A 223 -9.81 19.31 12.76
C PRO A 223 -10.35 17.96 12.27
N ALA A 224 -10.81 17.11 13.20
CA ALA A 224 -11.42 15.84 12.85
C ALA A 224 -12.60 16.11 11.90
N GLY A 225 -12.46 15.66 10.67
CA GLY A 225 -13.45 15.91 9.62
C GLY A 225 -14.67 15.03 9.84
N PRO A 226 -15.89 15.51 9.53
CA PRO A 226 -17.05 14.66 9.57
C PRO A 226 -16.86 13.48 8.60
N ARG A 227 -17.37 12.30 8.97
CA ARG A 227 -17.46 11.18 8.04
C ARG A 227 -18.41 11.58 6.91
N PRO A 228 -18.05 11.51 5.62
CA PRO A 228 -19.02 11.71 4.57
C PRO A 228 -20.11 10.65 4.71
N THR A 229 -21.35 11.08 4.81
CA THR A 229 -22.51 10.19 4.71
C THR A 229 -22.59 9.75 3.25
N SER A 230 -22.25 8.48 2.98
CA SER A 230 -22.26 7.90 1.64
C SER A 230 -23.61 8.18 0.94
N PRO A 231 -23.66 8.84 -0.22
CA PRO A 231 -24.90 8.96 -0.96
C PRO A 231 -25.19 7.61 -1.62
N ALA A 232 -26.31 7.00 -1.25
CA ALA A 232 -26.80 5.79 -1.90
C ALA A 232 -27.15 6.07 -3.37
N ARG A 233 -26.20 5.95 -4.30
CA ARG A 233 -26.46 5.92 -5.75
C ARG A 233 -25.40 5.09 -6.49
N GLY A 234 -25.68 3.80 -6.64
CA GLY A 234 -25.07 2.96 -7.68
C GLY A 234 -26.12 2.63 -8.74
N GLY A 235 -26.13 3.37 -9.85
CA GLY A 235 -26.76 2.89 -11.08
C GLY A 235 -25.92 1.75 -11.68
N PRO A 236 -26.50 0.81 -12.44
CA PRO A 236 -25.76 -0.33 -12.97
C PRO A 236 -24.68 0.14 -13.96
N ILE A 237 -23.47 -0.42 -13.83
CA ILE A 237 -22.40 -0.31 -14.82
C ILE A 237 -22.89 -0.99 -16.12
N PRO A 238 -22.78 -0.36 -17.30
CA PRO A 238 -23.21 -0.98 -18.55
C PRO A 238 -22.33 -2.20 -18.85
N SER A 239 -22.99 -3.34 -19.10
CA SER A 239 -22.38 -4.54 -19.65
C SER A 239 -21.69 -4.20 -20.98
N GLY A 240 -20.36 -4.36 -21.04
CA GLY A 240 -19.58 -4.19 -22.26
C GLY A 240 -20.07 -5.11 -23.40
N PRO A 241 -19.76 -4.79 -24.67
CA PRO A 241 -20.41 -5.41 -25.81
C PRO A 241 -19.99 -6.87 -25.95
N ASP A 242 -21.01 -7.72 -26.06
CA ASP A 242 -20.94 -9.13 -26.39
C ASP A 242 -20.27 -9.30 -27.76
N ARG A 243 -19.04 -9.83 -27.78
CA ARG A 243 -18.37 -10.16 -29.05
C ARG A 243 -18.80 -11.56 -29.47
N ARG A 244 -19.68 -11.60 -30.49
CA ARG A 244 -19.81 -12.74 -31.40
C ARG A 244 -18.61 -12.83 -32.33
#